data_AF-A0A292PVX9-F1
#
_entry.id   AF-A0A292PVX9-F1
#
_cell.length_a   1.000
_cell.length_b   1.000
_cell.length_c   1.000
_cell.angle_alpha   90.00
_cell.angle_beta   90.00
_cell.angle_gamma   90.00
#
_symmetry.space_group_name_H-M   'P 1'
#
loop_
_entity.id
_entity.type
_entity.pdbx_description
1 polymer ?
#
loop_
_entity_poly.entity_id
_entity_poly.type
_entity_poly.pdbx_seq_one_letter_code
_entity_poly.pdbx_strand_id
1 'polypeptide(L)'
;ELPRQVYPPLHQPTGGSPPSPLKRYAHTFNKILFSSWVDILLVFVPVEIACDSAKTNPTIVFVMNAIAIVPLGLLSYATGSVAHCLGDTLGALRNVSSGNTVELIILWVSITLVKNEISIVQASLIRSILANLL
;
A
#
# COMPACT_ATOMS: atom_id res chain seq x y z
N GLU A 1 -0.42 -14.33 47.09
CA GLU A 1 0.89 -14.61 46.45
C GLU A 1 0.63 -15.01 45.00
N LEU A 2 1.05 -14.20 44.02
CA LEU A 2 0.92 -14.52 42.59
C LEU A 2 2.16 -15.31 42.14
N PRO A 3 2.01 -16.40 41.37
CA PRO A 3 3.13 -17.23 40.94
C PRO A 3 4.01 -16.47 39.95
N ARG A 4 5.32 -16.41 40.22
CA ARG A 4 6.33 -15.86 39.30
C ARG A 4 6.27 -16.63 37.98
N GLN A 5 5.76 -16.00 36.94
CA GLN A 5 5.94 -16.43 35.56
C GLN A 5 7.45 -16.39 35.25
N VAL A 6 8.06 -17.56 35.22
CA VAL A 6 9.42 -17.79 34.75
C VAL A 6 9.40 -17.55 33.25
N TYR A 7 9.84 -16.36 32.82
CA TYR A 7 10.05 -16.10 31.39
C TYR A 7 11.02 -17.14 30.83
N PRO A 8 10.78 -17.70 29.63
CA PRO A 8 11.72 -18.62 29.00
C PRO A 8 13.04 -17.88 28.67
N PRO A 9 14.18 -18.58 28.64
CA PRO A 9 15.46 -17.97 28.33
C PRO A 9 15.45 -17.38 26.92
N LEU A 10 15.79 -16.09 26.81
CA LEU A 10 16.02 -15.43 25.54
C LEU A 10 17.09 -16.21 24.77
N HIS A 11 16.70 -16.71 23.59
CA HIS A 11 17.58 -17.42 22.67
C HIS A 11 18.89 -16.61 22.50
N GLN A 12 20.01 -17.17 22.96
CA GLN A 12 21.31 -16.53 22.81
C GLN A 12 21.65 -16.45 21.31
N PRO A 13 22.11 -15.30 20.80
CA PRO A 13 22.54 -15.22 19.41
C PRO A 13 23.78 -16.10 19.25
N THR A 14 23.63 -17.17 18.46
CA THR A 14 24.75 -17.98 17.96
C THR A 14 25.80 -17.06 17.35
N GLY A 15 27.05 -17.19 17.82
CA GLY A 15 28.17 -16.28 17.56
C GLY A 15 28.65 -16.20 16.10
N GLY A 16 27.86 -15.58 15.24
CA GLY A 16 28.33 -14.95 14.01
C GLY A 16 28.27 -13.44 14.17
N SER A 17 29.30 -12.70 13.71
CA SER A 17 29.26 -11.24 13.64
C SER A 17 27.90 -10.80 13.08
N PRO A 18 27.21 -9.84 13.73
CA PRO A 18 25.89 -9.43 13.29
C PRO A 18 26.00 -9.07 11.79
N PRO A 19 25.18 -9.66 10.90
CA PRO A 19 25.16 -9.21 9.53
C PRO A 19 24.96 -7.70 9.58
N SER A 20 25.71 -6.94 8.78
CA SER A 20 25.62 -5.49 8.77
C SER A 20 24.14 -5.08 8.74
N PRO A 21 23.71 -4.08 9.52
CA PRO A 21 22.29 -3.74 9.64
C PRO A 21 21.65 -3.57 8.26
N LEU A 22 22.39 -2.99 7.32
CA LEU A 22 22.06 -2.90 5.89
C LEU A 22 21.72 -4.25 5.23
N LYS A 23 22.49 -5.31 5.45
CA LYS A 23 22.23 -6.64 4.90
C LYS A 23 20.96 -7.25 5.46
N ARG A 24 20.66 -6.99 6.74
CA ARG A 24 19.45 -7.48 7.41
C ARG A 24 18.21 -6.74 6.91
N TYR A 25 18.30 -5.42 6.74
CA TYR A 25 17.25 -4.62 6.10
C TYR A 25 17.03 -5.03 4.64
N ALA A 26 18.09 -5.17 3.85
CA ALA A 26 18.01 -5.56 2.45
C ALA A 26 17.40 -6.95 2.27
N HIS A 27 17.81 -7.94 3.07
CA HIS A 27 17.23 -9.28 3.01
C HIS A 27 15.75 -9.29 3.39
N THR A 28 15.36 -8.52 4.42
CA THR A 28 13.96 -8.41 4.84
C THR A 28 13.12 -7.70 3.78
N PHE A 29 13.65 -6.63 3.19
CA PHE A 29 13.01 -5.87 2.13
C PHE A 29 12.79 -6.72 0.87
N ASN A 30 13.83 -7.43 0.41
CA ASN A 30 13.73 -8.31 -0.75
C ASN A 30 12.76 -9.48 -0.49
N LYS A 31 12.74 -9.98 0.75
CA LYS A 31 11.80 -11.03 1.12
C LYS A 31 10.37 -10.52 1.14
N ILE A 32 10.10 -9.30 1.60
CA ILE A 32 8.77 -8.67 1.56
C ILE A 32 8.31 -8.47 0.11
N LEU A 33 9.17 -7.92 -0.75
CA LEU A 33 8.84 -7.64 -2.15
C LEU A 33 8.63 -8.89 -3.02
N PHE A 34 9.09 -10.06 -2.61
CA PHE A 34 8.93 -11.31 -3.38
C PHE A 34 8.23 -12.42 -2.57
N SER A 35 7.54 -12.06 -1.47
CA SER A 35 6.90 -13.07 -0.61
C SER A 35 5.55 -13.53 -1.17
N SER A 36 4.81 -12.66 -1.84
CA SER A 36 3.41 -12.91 -2.20
C SER A 36 3.18 -12.82 -3.71
N TRP A 37 2.19 -13.55 -4.20
CA TRP A 37 1.77 -13.48 -5.61
C TRP A 37 1.32 -12.06 -5.99
N VAL A 38 0.78 -11.31 -5.04
CA VAL A 38 0.31 -9.93 -5.24
C VAL A 38 1.47 -8.96 -5.49
N ASP A 39 2.67 -9.21 -4.93
CA ASP A 39 3.84 -8.34 -5.17
C ASP A 39 4.37 -8.43 -6.60
N ILE A 40 4.03 -9.49 -7.35
CA ILE A 40 4.32 -9.58 -8.80
C ILE A 40 3.65 -8.42 -9.54
N LEU A 41 2.50 -7.93 -9.07
CA LEU A 41 1.84 -6.77 -9.69
C LEU A 41 2.65 -5.48 -9.52
N LEU A 42 3.61 -5.43 -8.60
CA LEU A 42 4.48 -4.26 -8.42
C LEU A 42 5.43 -4.05 -9.61
N VAL A 43 5.68 -5.10 -10.41
CA VAL A 43 6.45 -4.98 -11.66
C VAL A 43 5.76 -4.09 -12.68
N PHE A 44 4.44 -3.89 -12.57
CA PHE A 44 3.70 -2.99 -13.46
C PHE A 44 4.07 -1.53 -13.25
N VAL A 45 4.63 -1.13 -12.10
CA VAL A 45 5.09 0.24 -11.84
C VAL A 45 6.23 0.67 -12.79
N PRO A 46 7.39 -0.02 -12.84
CA PRO A 46 8.43 0.35 -13.80
C PRO A 46 8.02 0.13 -15.26
N VAL A 47 7.12 -0.83 -15.53
CA VAL A 47 6.60 -1.08 -16.88
C VAL A 47 5.71 0.07 -17.35
N GLU A 48 4.90 0.64 -16.47
CA GLU A 48 4.05 1.79 -16.75
C GLU A 48 4.88 3.04 -17.04
N ILE A 49 5.88 3.35 -16.22
CA ILE A 49 6.82 4.47 -16.44
C ILE A 49 7.53 4.33 -17.79
N ALA A 50 7.93 3.11 -18.17
CA ALA A 50 8.53 2.85 -19.48
C ALA A 50 7.52 3.04 -20.64
N CYS A 51 6.27 2.63 -20.45
CA CYS A 51 5.19 2.83 -21.43
C CYS A 51 4.82 4.32 -21.62
N ASP A 52 4.81 5.10 -20.54
CA ASP A 52 4.55 6.53 -20.57
C ASP A 52 5.66 7.27 -21.32
N SER A 53 6.93 6.91 -21.06
CA SER A 53 8.08 7.43 -21.81
C SER A 53 8.01 7.15 -23.31
N ALA A 54 7.38 6.04 -23.72
CA ALA A 54 7.17 5.67 -25.11
C ALA A 54 5.97 6.38 -25.78
N LYS A 55 5.27 7.30 -25.09
CA LYS A 55 4.04 7.98 -25.59
C LYS A 55 2.99 6.99 -26.10
N THR A 56 2.80 5.90 -25.37
CA THR A 56 1.75 4.93 -25.66
C THR A 56 0.37 5.48 -25.30
N ASN A 57 -0.69 4.75 -25.67
CA ASN A 57 -2.06 5.19 -25.43
C ASN A 57 -2.31 5.42 -23.91
N PRO A 58 -2.84 6.59 -23.50
CA PRO A 58 -3.05 6.92 -22.09
C PRO A 58 -3.97 5.94 -21.34
N THR A 59 -4.85 5.25 -22.06
CA THR A 59 -5.69 4.19 -21.48
C THR A 59 -4.86 2.98 -21.03
N ILE A 60 -3.76 2.65 -21.71
CA ILE A 60 -2.89 1.52 -21.34
C ILE A 60 -2.10 1.87 -20.08
N VAL A 61 -1.53 3.07 -20.02
CA VAL A 61 -0.86 3.62 -18.84
C VAL A 61 -1.81 3.62 -17.63
N PHE A 62 -3.06 4.03 -17.84
CA PHE A 62 -4.11 3.99 -16.81
C PHE A 62 -4.37 2.58 -16.26
N VAL A 63 -4.55 1.59 -17.14
CA VAL A 63 -4.83 0.21 -16.72
C VAL A 63 -3.62 -0.40 -16.00
N MET A 64 -2.41 -0.15 -16.48
CA MET A 64 -1.18 -0.64 -15.83
C MET A 64 -1.01 -0.04 -14.43
N ASN A 65 -1.28 1.25 -14.27
CA ASN A 65 -1.32 1.89 -12.94
C ASN A 65 -2.41 1.28 -12.04
N ALA A 66 -3.62 1.06 -12.57
CA ALA A 66 -4.71 0.46 -11.80
C ALA A 66 -4.35 -0.94 -11.26
N ILE A 67 -3.62 -1.74 -12.05
CA ILE A 67 -3.11 -3.05 -11.62
C ILE A 67 -2.02 -2.88 -10.56
N ALA A 68 -1.13 -1.90 -10.71
CA ALA A 68 -0.06 -1.62 -9.75
C ALA A 68 -0.59 -1.17 -8.36
N ILE A 69 -1.80 -0.63 -8.28
CA ILE A 69 -2.43 -0.19 -7.03
C ILE A 69 -2.90 -1.37 -6.15
N VAL A 70 -3.21 -2.51 -6.76
CA VAL A 70 -3.71 -3.72 -6.05
C VAL A 70 -2.75 -4.16 -4.92
N PRO A 71 -1.44 -4.37 -5.16
CA PRO A 71 -0.49 -4.69 -4.09
C PRO A 71 -0.35 -3.59 -3.03
N LEU A 72 -0.49 -2.32 -3.40
CA LEU A 72 -0.46 -1.21 -2.43
C LEU A 72 -1.63 -1.27 -1.43
N GLY A 73 -2.80 -1.76 -1.86
CA GLY A 73 -3.93 -2.01 -0.95
C GLY A 73 -3.59 -3.00 0.17
N LEU A 74 -2.77 -4.02 -0.13
CA LEU A 74 -2.32 -5.00 0.86
C LEU A 74 -1.30 -4.39 1.85
N LEU A 75 -0.46 -3.46 1.39
CA LEU A 75 0.40 -2.65 2.26
C LEU A 75 -0.45 -1.75 3.19
N SER A 76 -1.57 -1.25 2.67
CA SER A 76 -2.54 -0.52 3.47
C SER A 76 -3.14 -1.41 4.55
N TYR A 77 -3.43 -2.69 4.28
CA TYR A 77 -3.81 -3.66 5.33
C TYR A 77 -2.67 -3.93 6.32
N ALA A 78 -1.43 -4.05 5.87
CA ALA A 78 -0.27 -4.27 6.75
C ALA A 78 -0.02 -3.09 7.71
N THR A 79 -0.19 -1.86 7.24
CA THR A 79 -0.19 -0.65 8.09
C THR A 79 -1.37 -0.61 9.07
N GLY A 80 -2.34 -1.53 8.90
CA GLY A 80 -3.41 -1.94 9.84
C GLY A 80 -2.93 -2.04 11.26
N SER A 81 -1.97 -2.94 11.40
CA SER A 81 -1.35 -3.29 12.65
C SER A 81 -0.65 -2.10 13.30
N VAL A 82 -0.10 -1.18 12.49
CA VAL A 82 0.63 0.00 12.96
C VAL A 82 -0.34 1.08 13.46
N ALA A 83 -1.51 1.24 12.84
CA ALA A 83 -2.48 2.26 13.26
C ALA A 83 -3.05 2.06 14.67
N HIS A 84 -3.05 0.83 15.18
CA HIS A 84 -3.36 0.58 16.59
C HIS A 84 -2.42 1.32 17.55
N CYS A 85 -1.22 1.66 17.10
CA CYS A 85 -0.25 2.46 17.86
C CYS A 85 -0.35 3.97 17.60
N LEU A 86 -1.11 4.44 16.59
CA LEU A 86 -1.16 5.84 16.18
C LEU A 86 -2.29 6.66 16.87
N GLY A 87 -3.14 6.02 17.66
CA GLY A 87 -4.24 6.67 18.38
C GLY A 87 -5.49 6.91 17.51
N ASP A 88 -6.60 7.29 18.15
CA ASP A 88 -7.95 7.30 17.56
C ASP A 88 -8.07 8.17 16.30
N THR A 89 -7.45 9.36 16.29
CA THR A 89 -7.53 10.31 15.17
C THR A 89 -6.81 9.81 13.91
N LEU A 90 -5.61 9.24 14.06
CA LEU A 90 -4.82 8.73 12.93
C LEU A 90 -5.34 7.37 12.46
N GLY A 91 -5.92 6.57 13.37
CA GLY A 91 -6.67 5.37 13.02
C GLY A 91 -7.92 5.67 12.18
N ALA A 92 -8.70 6.68 12.58
CA ALA A 92 -9.85 7.14 11.82
C ALA A 92 -9.46 7.68 10.43
N LEU A 93 -8.40 8.49 10.35
CA LEU A 93 -7.90 9.00 9.07
C LEU A 93 -7.43 7.87 8.14
N ARG A 94 -6.74 6.85 8.67
CA ARG A 94 -6.30 5.71 7.87
C ARG A 94 -7.46 4.84 7.39
N ASN A 95 -8.54 4.73 8.17
CA ASN A 95 -9.75 4.03 7.72
C ASN A 95 -10.36 4.72 6.50
N VAL A 96 -10.43 6.06 6.51
CA VAL A 96 -10.94 6.83 5.37
C VAL A 96 -9.98 6.75 4.17
N SER A 97 -8.68 6.90 4.36
CA SER A 97 -7.73 6.91 3.23
C SER A 97 -7.51 5.53 2.61
N SER A 98 -7.43 4.47 3.42
CA SER A 98 -7.26 3.09 2.95
C SER A 98 -8.55 2.49 2.41
N GLY A 99 -9.68 2.72 3.08
CA GLY A 99 -10.98 2.16 2.72
C GLY A 99 -11.52 2.76 1.42
N ASN A 100 -11.16 4.03 1.15
CA ASN A 100 -11.59 4.78 -0.01
C ASN A 100 -10.41 5.07 -0.99
N THR A 101 -9.38 4.21 -0.97
CA THR A 101 -8.14 4.39 -1.75
C THR A 101 -8.42 4.38 -3.26
N VAL A 102 -9.27 3.49 -3.73
CA VAL A 102 -9.57 3.35 -5.17
C VAL A 102 -10.25 4.62 -5.70
N GLU A 103 -11.18 5.20 -4.92
CA GLU A 103 -11.87 6.44 -5.25
C GLU A 103 -10.91 7.64 -5.28
N LEU A 104 -10.03 7.75 -4.29
CA LEU A 104 -9.04 8.83 -4.21
C LEU A 104 -8.04 8.79 -5.37
N ILE A 105 -7.68 7.60 -5.83
CA ILE A 105 -6.83 7.41 -6.99
C ILE A 105 -7.54 7.85 -8.26
N ILE A 106 -8.78 7.42 -8.49
CA ILE A 106 -9.56 7.82 -9.67
C ILE A 106 -9.69 9.34 -9.70
N LEU A 107 -9.96 9.96 -8.55
CA LEU A 107 -9.99 11.42 -8.41
C LEU A 107 -8.66 12.06 -8.83
N TRP A 108 -7.54 11.58 -8.29
CA TRP A 108 -6.21 12.13 -8.59
C TRP A 108 -5.82 11.97 -10.06
N VAL A 109 -6.02 10.77 -10.62
CA VAL A 109 -5.73 10.46 -12.01
C VAL A 109 -6.61 11.27 -12.97
N SER A 110 -7.89 11.46 -12.65
CA SER A 110 -8.80 12.28 -13.48
C SER A 110 -8.35 13.75 -13.50
N ILE A 111 -7.88 14.29 -12.38
CA ILE A 111 -7.38 15.66 -12.28
C ILE A 111 -6.08 15.84 -13.08
N THR A 112 -5.16 14.86 -13.00
CA THR A 112 -3.84 14.97 -13.63
C THR A 112 -3.84 14.60 -15.13
N LEU A 113 -4.56 13.56 -15.55
CA LEU A 113 -4.48 13.02 -16.92
C LEU A 113 -5.63 13.44 -17.83
N VAL A 114 -6.85 13.57 -17.30
CA VAL A 114 -8.06 13.55 -18.15
C VAL A 114 -8.53 14.95 -18.58
N LYS A 115 -7.85 16.03 -18.17
CA LYS A 115 -8.18 17.42 -18.57
C LYS A 115 -9.67 17.76 -18.43
N ASN A 116 -10.07 18.11 -17.20
CA ASN A 116 -11.35 18.77 -16.90
C ASN A 116 -12.63 17.95 -17.17
N GLU A 117 -12.55 16.62 -17.13
CA GLU A 117 -13.74 15.74 -17.11
C GLU A 117 -14.37 15.76 -15.70
N ILE A 118 -15.11 16.83 -15.40
CA ILE A 118 -15.79 17.02 -14.11
C ILE A 118 -16.82 15.93 -13.85
N SER A 119 -17.39 15.31 -14.88
CA SER A 119 -18.36 14.21 -14.77
C SER A 119 -17.80 12.98 -14.04
N ILE A 120 -16.53 12.63 -14.27
CA ILE A 120 -15.87 11.48 -13.63
C ILE A 120 -15.65 11.76 -12.14
N VAL A 121 -15.23 12.99 -11.82
CA VAL A 121 -15.04 13.46 -10.45
C VAL A 121 -16.37 13.46 -9.69
N GLN A 122 -17.43 14.00 -10.30
CA GLN A 122 -18.77 14.02 -9.70
C GLN A 122 -19.30 12.62 -9.44
N ALA A 123 -19.15 11.69 -10.40
CA ALA A 123 -19.54 10.30 -10.23
C ALA A 123 -18.78 9.61 -9.08
N SER A 124 -17.47 9.89 -8.95
CA SER A 124 -16.64 9.35 -7.86
C SER A 124 -17.04 9.90 -6.49
N LEU A 125 -17.39 11.18 -6.39
CA LEU A 125 -17.85 11.81 -5.15
C LEU A 125 -19.20 11.28 -4.71
N ILE A 126 -20.16 11.16 -5.63
CA ILE A 126 -21.48 10.59 -5.34
C ILE A 126 -21.34 9.14 -4.87
N ARG A 127 -20.47 8.35 -5.52
CA ARG A 127 -20.17 6.98 -5.10
C ARG A 127 -19.62 6.94 -3.68
N SER A 128 -18.65 7.80 -3.35
CA SER A 128 -18.05 7.82 -2.00
C SER A 128 -19.06 8.18 -0.91
N ILE A 129 -19.97 9.11 -1.20
CA ILE A 129 -21.04 9.48 -0.25
C ILE A 129 -22.01 8.30 -0.09
N LEU A 130 -22.41 7.67 -1.19
CA LEU A 130 -23.33 6.53 -1.17
C LEU A 130 -22.74 5.30 -0.45
N ALA A 131 -21.46 4.99 -0.70
CA ALA A 131 -20.75 3.88 -0.08
C ALA A 131 -20.56 4.04 1.43
N ASN A 132 -20.52 5.28 1.93
CA ASN A 132 -20.38 5.57 3.35
C ASN A 132 -21.75 5.74 4.06
N LEU A 133 -22.85 5.75 3.29
CA LEU A 133 -24.23 5.81 3.80
C LEU A 133 -24.95 4.45 3.76
N LEU A 134 -24.34 3.44 3.13
CA LEU A 134 -24.83 2.06 3.05
C LEU A 134 -24.10 1.19 4.07
#